data_AF-A0A971Q143-F1
#
_entry.id   AF-A0A971Q143-F1
#
_cell.length_a   1.000
_cell.length_b   1.000
_cell.length_c   1.000
_cell.angle_alpha   90.00
_cell.angle_beta   90.00
_cell.angle_gamma   90.00
#
_symmetry.space_group_name_H-M   'P 1'
#
loop_
_entity.id
_entity.type
_entity.pdbx_description
1 polymer ?
#
loop_
_entity_poly.entity_id
_entity_poly.type
_entity_poly.pdbx_seq_one_letter_code
_entity_poly.pdbx_strand_id
1 'polypeptide(L)'
;MAHPAQWLHDGLYGLMVHYLVSPQGATPTACTAELNRTVDNFDLDRFMAQFDRCGADWLIFTLGQNTGCYCSPNDFLDAALPGRTSRRDLALEIAQRVKESGKKMILYLPAEVAGQSAEIKNAFGWKDGDVAQSAFHDSYLKFVEAYSVKFGDLNDGWWFDGCFEQFHHGRWDWMRWLAAAKRGNPSAIVALNDGAFCVGNIKPLTPLEDYHAGEIHLLEDGRIRTDFVGEGATMTPDGKVRDKTATFYMPDGRFIDGVQWHALLPLDCSFNPHVPTMSYADDELFVWAAACKKVGGAVTINVPIDTADGWIPEKSLAQLARLADFLTVD
;
A
#
# COMPACT_ATOMS: atom_id res chain seq x y z
N MET A 1 19.22 -20.62 3.43
CA MET A 1 17.75 -20.47 3.55
C MET A 1 17.31 -19.55 2.42
N ALA A 2 16.12 -19.76 1.86
CA ALA A 2 15.58 -18.85 0.83
C ALA A 2 15.30 -17.46 1.43
N HIS A 3 15.31 -16.42 0.60
CA HIS A 3 14.99 -15.06 1.02
C HIS A 3 13.53 -14.98 1.53
N PRO A 4 13.19 -14.22 2.59
CA PRO A 4 11.81 -14.16 3.12
C PRO A 4 10.76 -13.79 2.05
N ALA A 5 11.09 -12.83 1.19
CA ALA A 5 10.27 -12.41 0.05
C ALA A 5 10.38 -13.31 -1.20
N GLN A 6 10.74 -14.59 -1.05
CA GLN A 6 10.83 -15.52 -2.19
C GLN A 6 9.50 -15.65 -2.94
N TRP A 7 8.39 -15.71 -2.21
CA TRP A 7 7.06 -15.85 -2.82
C TRP A 7 6.65 -14.63 -3.66
N LEU A 8 7.13 -13.42 -3.36
CA LEU A 8 6.89 -12.23 -4.19
C LEU A 8 7.59 -12.35 -5.55
N HIS A 9 8.78 -12.95 -5.57
CA HIS A 9 9.49 -13.22 -6.82
C HIS A 9 8.78 -14.29 -7.64
N ASP A 10 8.34 -15.36 -6.99
CA ASP A 10 7.71 -16.50 -7.65
C ASP A 10 6.32 -16.17 -8.19
N GLY A 11 5.56 -15.28 -7.52
CA GLY A 11 4.22 -14.88 -7.96
C GLY A 11 4.23 -13.98 -9.20
N LEU A 12 3.14 -14.01 -9.95
CA LEU A 12 2.97 -13.34 -11.23
C LEU A 12 3.00 -11.82 -11.08
N TYR A 13 2.03 -11.27 -10.35
CA TYR A 13 1.94 -9.87 -9.96
C TYR A 13 0.90 -9.70 -8.82
N GLY A 14 0.87 -8.51 -8.22
CA GLY A 14 -0.06 -8.15 -7.16
C GLY A 14 -1.13 -7.16 -7.57
N LEU A 15 -2.27 -7.22 -6.89
CA LEU A 15 -3.28 -6.16 -6.88
C LEU A 15 -3.11 -5.31 -5.62
N MET A 16 -3.24 -4.00 -5.74
CA MET A 16 -3.49 -3.11 -4.61
C MET A 16 -4.78 -2.32 -4.83
N VAL A 17 -5.48 -2.04 -3.73
CA VAL A 17 -6.57 -1.07 -3.70
C VAL A 17 -6.44 -0.18 -2.47
N HIS A 18 -6.63 1.12 -2.68
CA HIS A 18 -6.75 2.09 -1.59
C HIS A 18 -8.22 2.24 -1.17
N TYR A 19 -8.70 1.33 -0.31
CA TYR A 19 -10.05 1.43 0.27
C TYR A 19 -10.05 2.45 1.42
N LEU A 20 -10.20 3.73 1.07
CA LEU A 20 -10.07 4.86 2.00
C LEU A 20 -11.43 5.46 2.36
N VAL A 21 -12.03 4.98 3.45
CA VAL A 21 -13.32 5.50 3.92
C VAL A 21 -13.14 6.86 4.61
N SER A 22 -13.89 7.85 4.14
CA SER A 22 -13.94 9.21 4.70
C SER A 22 -15.36 9.53 5.21
N PRO A 23 -15.72 9.02 6.40
CA PRO A 23 -17.10 9.08 6.89
C PRO A 23 -17.53 10.53 7.14
N GLN A 24 -18.66 10.91 6.56
CA GLN A 24 -19.25 12.24 6.70
C GLN A 24 -20.18 12.29 7.92
N GLY A 25 -20.19 13.40 8.64
CA GLY A 25 -21.08 13.60 9.78
C GLY A 25 -20.79 14.87 10.56
N ALA A 26 -21.83 15.46 11.16
CA ALA A 26 -21.69 16.66 11.99
C ALA A 26 -21.23 16.35 13.43
N THR A 27 -21.27 15.08 13.85
CA THR A 27 -20.91 14.63 15.19
C THR A 27 -20.09 13.35 15.13
N PRO A 28 -19.26 13.04 16.16
CA PRO A 28 -18.52 11.78 16.21
C PRO A 28 -19.40 10.53 16.07
N THR A 29 -20.60 10.54 16.67
CA THR A 29 -21.57 9.45 16.53
C THR A 29 -22.06 9.29 15.09
N ALA A 30 -22.33 10.40 14.39
CA ALA A 30 -22.74 10.36 12.99
C ALA A 30 -21.61 9.84 12.08
N CYS A 31 -20.37 10.31 12.28
CA CYS A 31 -19.20 9.78 11.58
C CYS A 31 -19.01 8.28 11.83
N THR A 32 -19.16 7.83 13.08
CA THR A 32 -19.06 6.41 13.44
C THR A 32 -20.15 5.59 12.74
N ALA A 33 -21.40 6.08 12.73
CA ALA A 33 -22.50 5.41 12.06
C ALA A 33 -22.26 5.31 10.55
N GLU A 34 -21.73 6.36 9.93
CA GLU A 34 -21.41 6.39 8.50
C GLU A 34 -20.24 5.49 8.13
N LEU A 35 -19.21 5.41 8.98
CA LEU A 35 -18.12 4.44 8.83
C LEU A 35 -18.68 3.01 8.80
N ASN A 36 -19.50 2.67 9.79
CA ASN A 36 -20.11 1.34 9.87
C ASN A 36 -21.02 1.07 8.68
N ARG A 37 -21.86 2.02 8.28
CA ARG A 37 -22.74 1.87 7.11
C ARG A 37 -21.95 1.59 5.83
N THR A 38 -20.86 2.32 5.62
CA THR A 38 -20.01 2.17 4.43
C THR A 38 -19.31 0.81 4.41
N VAL A 39 -18.71 0.39 5.52
CA VAL A 39 -18.02 -0.91 5.61
C VAL A 39 -19.01 -2.09 5.57
N ASP A 40 -20.19 -1.95 6.18
CA ASP A 40 -21.25 -2.97 6.13
C ASP A 40 -21.80 -3.15 4.70
N ASN A 41 -21.73 -2.12 3.85
CA ASN A 41 -22.19 -2.16 2.46
C ASN A 41 -21.16 -2.74 1.46
N PHE A 42 -19.94 -3.04 1.91
CA PHE A 42 -18.92 -3.63 1.04
C PHE A 42 -19.34 -5.02 0.55
N ASP A 43 -19.39 -5.22 -0.77
CA ASP A 43 -19.73 -6.50 -1.39
C ASP A 43 -18.48 -7.39 -1.49
N LEU A 44 -18.28 -8.21 -0.45
CA LEU A 44 -17.12 -9.08 -0.32
C LEU A 44 -17.05 -10.13 -1.43
N ASP A 45 -18.18 -10.77 -1.75
CA ASP A 45 -18.20 -11.86 -2.73
C ASP A 45 -17.86 -11.34 -4.13
N ARG A 46 -18.42 -10.18 -4.50
CA ARG A 46 -18.07 -9.54 -5.77
C ARG A 46 -16.61 -9.11 -5.80
N PHE A 47 -16.10 -8.48 -4.73
CA PHE A 47 -14.71 -8.05 -4.67
C PHE A 47 -13.75 -9.25 -4.82
N MET A 48 -14.00 -10.35 -4.11
CA MET A 48 -13.18 -11.56 -4.23
C MET A 48 -13.27 -12.19 -5.62
N ALA A 49 -14.44 -12.21 -6.25
CA ALA A 49 -14.58 -12.65 -7.64
C ALA A 49 -13.80 -11.75 -8.62
N GLN A 50 -13.75 -10.44 -8.38
CA GLN A 50 -12.96 -9.50 -9.18
C GLN A 50 -11.45 -9.74 -9.00
N PHE A 51 -10.99 -9.97 -7.76
CA PHE A 51 -9.60 -10.31 -7.45
C PHE A 51 -9.17 -11.65 -8.05
N ASP A 52 -10.05 -12.65 -8.07
CA ASP A 52 -9.75 -13.93 -8.72
C ASP A 52 -9.67 -13.79 -10.23
N ARG A 53 -10.60 -13.05 -10.83
CA ARG A 53 -10.66 -12.84 -12.29
C ARG A 53 -9.48 -12.04 -12.84
N CYS A 54 -8.88 -11.12 -12.06
CA CYS A 54 -7.72 -10.38 -12.56
C CYS A 54 -6.44 -11.23 -12.62
N GLY A 55 -6.36 -12.36 -11.91
CA GLY A 55 -5.20 -13.25 -11.95
C GLY A 55 -4.01 -12.80 -11.10
N ALA A 56 -4.20 -11.84 -10.19
CA ALA A 56 -3.18 -11.44 -9.23
C ALA A 56 -2.97 -12.53 -8.16
N ASP A 57 -1.71 -12.73 -7.75
CA ASP A 57 -1.31 -13.74 -6.76
C ASP A 57 -1.30 -13.21 -5.32
N TRP A 58 -1.27 -11.89 -5.16
CA TRP A 58 -1.39 -11.25 -3.86
C TRP A 58 -2.22 -9.98 -3.89
N LEU A 59 -2.77 -9.64 -2.73
CA LEU A 59 -3.54 -8.43 -2.50
C LEU A 59 -2.81 -7.55 -1.47
N ILE A 60 -2.57 -6.28 -1.80
CA ILE A 60 -2.30 -5.24 -0.82
C ILE A 60 -3.62 -4.52 -0.53
N PHE A 61 -4.07 -4.55 0.73
CA PHE A 61 -5.32 -3.90 1.14
C PHE A 61 -5.09 -2.91 2.27
N THR A 62 -5.70 -1.73 2.13
CA THR A 62 -5.60 -0.66 3.13
C THR A 62 -6.50 -0.93 4.34
N LEU A 63 -5.91 -0.96 5.53
CA LEU A 63 -6.68 -0.97 6.78
C LEU A 63 -7.33 0.40 7.04
N GLY A 64 -6.57 1.47 6.81
CA GLY A 64 -6.96 2.87 6.96
C GLY A 64 -5.77 3.80 6.67
N GLN A 65 -6.02 5.11 6.60
CA GLN A 65 -4.98 6.13 6.34
C GLN A 65 -5.36 7.47 7.00
N ASN A 66 -5.28 8.59 6.27
CA ASN A 66 -5.31 9.95 6.80
C ASN A 66 -6.64 10.38 7.42
N THR A 67 -7.73 9.64 7.18
CA THR A 67 -9.02 9.90 7.82
C THR A 67 -9.05 9.45 9.29
N GLY A 68 -8.06 8.66 9.73
CA GLY A 68 -8.01 8.05 11.05
C GLY A 68 -9.14 7.05 11.30
N CYS A 69 -9.76 6.55 10.25
CA CYS A 69 -10.81 5.54 10.29
C CYS A 69 -10.33 4.25 9.63
N TYR A 70 -10.64 3.11 10.25
CA TYR A 70 -10.12 1.80 9.84
C TYR A 70 -11.24 0.78 9.61
N CYS A 71 -11.12 -0.04 8.57
CA CYS A 71 -12.12 -1.04 8.19
C CYS A 71 -12.00 -2.39 8.93
N SER A 72 -11.38 -2.37 10.11
CA SER A 72 -11.14 -3.54 10.94
C SER A 72 -10.98 -3.13 12.42
N PRO A 73 -11.67 -3.78 13.38
CA PRO A 73 -11.50 -3.52 14.82
C PRO A 73 -10.05 -3.64 15.29
N ASN A 74 -9.65 -2.80 16.25
CA ASN A 74 -8.31 -2.82 16.84
C ASN A 74 -8.37 -2.45 18.32
N ASP A 75 -8.05 -3.42 19.19
CA ASP A 75 -8.19 -3.28 20.64
C ASP A 75 -7.47 -2.05 21.23
N PHE A 76 -6.30 -1.68 20.69
CA PHE A 76 -5.57 -0.50 21.16
C PHE A 76 -6.36 0.78 20.84
N LEU A 77 -6.74 0.96 19.56
CA LEU A 77 -7.40 2.17 19.12
C LEU A 77 -8.83 2.26 19.65
N ASP A 78 -9.53 1.13 19.75
CA ASP A 78 -10.91 1.06 20.26
C ASP A 78 -10.97 1.41 21.76
N ALA A 79 -9.92 1.08 22.52
CA ALA A 79 -9.78 1.50 23.91
C ALA A 79 -9.38 2.99 24.04
N ALA A 80 -8.49 3.47 23.19
CA ALA A 80 -7.95 4.83 23.26
C ALA A 80 -8.92 5.89 22.69
N LEU A 81 -9.59 5.57 21.60
CA LEU A 81 -10.47 6.47 20.85
C LEU A 81 -11.59 5.68 20.14
N PRO A 82 -12.66 5.30 20.87
CA PRO A 82 -13.77 4.53 20.31
C PRO A 82 -14.42 5.19 19.09
N GLY A 83 -14.93 4.38 18.16
CA GLY A 83 -15.66 4.84 16.97
C GLY A 83 -14.77 5.15 15.76
N ARG A 84 -13.48 4.82 15.83
CA ARG A 84 -12.52 4.96 14.72
C ARG A 84 -12.32 3.69 13.91
N THR A 85 -12.78 2.54 14.40
CA THR A 85 -12.80 1.29 13.64
C THR A 85 -14.24 0.90 13.30
N SER A 86 -14.44 0.19 12.20
CA SER A 86 -15.71 -0.42 11.87
C SER A 86 -16.01 -1.59 12.80
N ARG A 87 -17.30 -1.84 13.06
CA ARG A 87 -17.77 -3.03 13.78
C ARG A 87 -17.58 -4.29 12.94
N ARG A 88 -17.90 -4.24 11.65
CA ARG A 88 -17.59 -5.32 10.71
C ARG A 88 -16.08 -5.37 10.52
N ASP A 89 -15.55 -6.58 10.55
CA ASP A 89 -14.13 -6.84 10.39
C ASP A 89 -13.80 -7.15 8.93
N LEU A 90 -14.02 -6.18 8.05
CA LEU A 90 -13.96 -6.38 6.61
C LEU A 90 -12.57 -6.87 6.17
N ALA A 91 -11.50 -6.27 6.70
CA ALA A 91 -10.15 -6.69 6.32
C ALA A 91 -9.85 -8.13 6.76
N LEU A 92 -10.37 -8.59 7.90
CA LEU A 92 -10.22 -9.98 8.33
C LEU A 92 -10.99 -10.95 7.43
N GLU A 93 -12.23 -10.60 7.06
CA GLU A 93 -13.01 -11.38 6.10
C GLU A 93 -12.29 -11.49 4.75
N ILE A 94 -11.73 -10.40 4.24
CA ILE A 94 -10.92 -10.40 3.01
C ILE A 94 -9.69 -11.30 3.18
N ALA A 95 -8.93 -11.15 4.27
CA ALA A 95 -7.71 -11.93 4.50
C ALA A 95 -8.00 -13.44 4.57
N GLN A 96 -9.13 -13.83 5.18
CA GLN A 96 -9.60 -15.23 5.19
C GLN A 96 -9.88 -15.74 3.78
N ARG A 97 -10.63 -14.97 2.97
CA ARG A 97 -10.98 -15.37 1.59
C ARG A 97 -9.75 -15.42 0.67
N VAL A 98 -8.82 -14.48 0.82
CA VAL A 98 -7.52 -14.49 0.11
C VAL A 98 -6.75 -15.77 0.44
N LYS A 99 -6.69 -16.14 1.73
CA LYS A 99 -6.01 -17.36 2.18
C LYS A 99 -6.67 -18.63 1.64
N GLU A 100 -8.01 -18.68 1.64
CA GLU A 100 -8.78 -19.80 1.09
C GLU A 100 -8.53 -20.00 -0.42
N SER A 101 -8.32 -18.91 -1.16
CA SER A 101 -7.92 -18.94 -2.57
C SER A 101 -6.43 -19.30 -2.79
N GLY A 102 -5.67 -19.59 -1.73
CA GLY A 102 -4.24 -19.94 -1.80
C GLY A 102 -3.32 -18.77 -2.14
N LYS A 103 -3.84 -17.54 -2.08
CA LYS A 103 -3.13 -16.29 -2.42
C LYS A 103 -2.56 -15.63 -1.17
N LYS A 104 -1.78 -14.57 -1.39
CA LYS A 104 -1.06 -13.86 -0.33
C LYS A 104 -1.70 -12.51 -0.01
N MET A 105 -1.64 -12.11 1.25
CA MET A 105 -2.17 -10.83 1.72
C MET A 105 -1.05 -9.95 2.27
N ILE A 106 -1.07 -8.66 1.93
CA ILE A 106 -0.23 -7.62 2.52
C ILE A 106 -1.14 -6.53 3.06
N LEU A 107 -0.96 -6.17 4.33
CA LEU A 107 -1.72 -5.07 4.94
C LEU A 107 -0.99 -3.75 4.78
N TYR A 108 -1.70 -2.73 4.34
CA TYR A 108 -1.21 -1.35 4.25
C TYR A 108 -1.63 -0.53 5.47
N LEU A 109 -0.69 0.24 6.00
CA LEU A 109 -0.90 1.29 7.01
C LEU A 109 0.08 2.45 6.78
N PRO A 110 -0.26 3.70 7.12
CA PRO A 110 0.76 4.72 7.31
C PRO A 110 1.67 4.37 8.50
N ALA A 111 2.87 4.93 8.56
CA ALA A 111 3.80 4.84 9.69
C ALA A 111 3.78 6.12 10.54
N GLU A 112 2.87 7.04 10.24
CA GLU A 112 2.75 8.35 10.86
C GLU A 112 1.28 8.80 10.92
N VAL A 113 1.02 9.83 11.72
CA VAL A 113 -0.33 10.43 11.86
C VAL A 113 -0.30 11.97 11.81
N ALA A 114 0.76 12.55 11.25
CA ALA A 114 1.00 14.00 11.20
C ALA A 114 -0.12 14.74 10.45
N GLY A 115 -0.68 14.12 9.40
CA GLY A 115 -1.79 14.68 8.63
C GLY A 115 -3.18 14.50 9.27
N GLN A 116 -3.27 13.79 10.39
CA GLN A 116 -4.56 13.38 10.97
C GLN A 116 -5.10 14.34 12.03
N SER A 117 -6.33 14.10 12.49
CA SER A 117 -7.01 14.97 13.46
C SER A 117 -6.29 15.01 14.81
N ALA A 118 -6.53 16.07 15.58
CA ALA A 118 -5.92 16.24 16.90
C ALA A 118 -6.27 15.08 17.86
N GLU A 119 -7.46 14.51 17.78
CA GLU A 119 -7.87 13.36 18.58
C GLU A 119 -7.04 12.12 18.25
N ILE A 120 -6.77 11.86 16.98
CA ILE A 120 -5.91 10.75 16.56
C ILE A 120 -4.48 10.99 17.03
N LYS A 121 -3.94 12.19 16.79
CA LYS A 121 -2.60 12.55 17.27
C LYS A 121 -2.48 12.36 18.78
N ASN A 122 -3.47 12.79 19.55
CA ASN A 122 -3.51 12.60 21.00
C ASN A 122 -3.61 11.12 21.40
N ALA A 123 -4.45 10.33 20.72
CA ALA A 123 -4.61 8.91 21.00
C ALA A 123 -3.33 8.10 20.78
N PHE A 124 -2.56 8.45 19.75
CA PHE A 124 -1.26 7.84 19.50
C PHE A 124 -0.11 8.55 20.22
N GLY A 125 -0.30 9.75 20.78
CA GLY A 125 0.79 10.50 21.41
C GLY A 125 1.74 11.18 20.43
N TRP A 126 1.29 11.45 19.20
CA TRP A 126 2.02 12.24 18.21
C TRP A 126 2.09 13.72 18.62
N LYS A 127 3.27 14.32 18.51
CA LYS A 127 3.50 15.73 18.83
C LYS A 127 4.19 16.45 17.68
N ASP A 128 3.55 17.48 17.15
CA ASP A 128 4.13 18.29 16.08
C ASP A 128 5.41 18.98 16.59
N GLY A 129 6.50 18.86 15.82
CA GLY A 129 7.83 19.38 16.18
C GLY A 129 8.65 18.53 17.15
N ASP A 130 8.09 17.44 17.71
CA ASP A 130 8.86 16.46 18.47
C ASP A 130 9.55 15.47 17.54
N VAL A 131 10.84 15.71 17.28
CA VAL A 131 11.67 14.86 16.42
C VAL A 131 11.78 13.42 16.93
N ALA A 132 11.67 13.18 18.24
CA ALA A 132 11.87 11.84 18.80
C ALA A 132 10.63 10.95 18.66
N GLN A 133 9.43 11.54 18.65
CA GLN A 133 8.13 10.85 18.60
C GLN A 133 8.04 9.61 19.51
N SER A 134 8.67 9.63 20.70
CA SER A 134 8.82 8.41 21.50
C SER A 134 7.48 7.88 22.02
N ALA A 135 6.60 8.77 22.49
CA ALA A 135 5.25 8.39 22.92
C ALA A 135 4.40 7.84 21.77
N PHE A 136 4.60 8.40 20.56
CA PHE A 136 4.01 7.89 19.34
C PHE A 136 4.46 6.48 19.04
N HIS A 137 5.76 6.19 19.00
CA HIS A 137 6.25 4.82 18.75
C HIS A 137 5.75 3.82 19.79
N ASP A 138 5.74 4.17 21.07
CA ASP A 138 5.25 3.27 22.12
C ASP A 138 3.77 2.90 21.96
N SER A 139 2.98 3.79 21.38
CA SER A 139 1.54 3.60 21.15
C SER A 139 1.27 2.94 19.80
N TYR A 140 1.89 3.47 18.74
CA TYR A 140 1.70 3.01 17.37
C TYR A 140 2.16 1.57 17.18
N LEU A 141 3.25 1.17 17.82
CA LEU A 141 3.72 -0.22 17.75
C LEU A 141 2.79 -1.20 18.48
N LYS A 142 2.06 -0.76 19.52
CA LYS A 142 0.99 -1.58 20.12
C LYS A 142 -0.20 -1.73 19.18
N PHE A 143 -0.54 -0.67 18.46
CA PHE A 143 -1.58 -0.70 17.43
C PHE A 143 -1.22 -1.65 16.28
N VAL A 144 0.01 -1.59 15.78
CA VAL A 144 0.53 -2.52 14.77
C VAL A 144 0.59 -3.95 15.31
N GLU A 145 1.09 -4.16 16.53
CA GLU A 145 1.15 -5.49 17.16
C GLU A 145 -0.24 -6.11 17.35
N ALA A 146 -1.24 -5.32 17.75
CA ALA A 146 -2.62 -5.79 17.89
C ALA A 146 -3.17 -6.33 16.57
N TYR A 147 -2.96 -5.64 15.46
CA TYR A 147 -3.33 -6.17 14.15
C TYR A 147 -2.45 -7.36 13.76
N SER A 148 -1.13 -7.28 13.93
CA SER A 148 -0.23 -8.40 13.61
C SER A 148 -0.68 -9.70 14.25
N VAL A 149 -0.94 -9.68 15.57
CA VAL A 149 -1.44 -10.85 16.32
C VAL A 149 -2.81 -11.30 15.83
N LYS A 150 -3.73 -10.36 15.59
CA LYS A 150 -5.09 -10.66 15.12
C LYS A 150 -5.11 -11.38 13.77
N PHE A 151 -4.34 -10.88 12.80
CA PHE A 151 -4.30 -11.47 11.46
C PHE A 151 -3.44 -12.74 11.41
N GLY A 152 -2.35 -12.80 12.19
CA GLY A 152 -1.47 -13.96 12.23
C GLY A 152 -1.05 -14.42 10.83
N ASP A 153 -1.18 -15.72 10.55
CA ASP A 153 -0.83 -16.34 9.27
C ASP A 153 -1.75 -15.95 8.10
N LEU A 154 -2.79 -15.15 8.33
CA LEU A 154 -3.62 -14.55 7.27
C LEU A 154 -2.94 -13.33 6.65
N ASN A 155 -1.98 -12.71 7.34
CA ASN A 155 -1.19 -11.62 6.78
C ASN A 155 0.21 -12.11 6.42
N ASP A 156 0.55 -12.08 5.13
CA ASP A 156 1.86 -12.47 4.61
C ASP A 156 2.83 -11.29 4.50
N GLY A 157 2.38 -10.03 4.67
CA GLY A 157 3.28 -8.90 4.68
C GLY A 157 2.69 -7.54 5.10
N TRP A 158 3.55 -6.53 5.17
CA TRP A 158 3.19 -5.16 5.51
C TRP A 158 3.80 -4.17 4.54
N TRP A 159 3.00 -3.21 4.13
CA TRP A 159 3.46 -2.05 3.38
C TRP A 159 3.17 -0.80 4.21
N PHE A 160 4.22 -0.22 4.82
CA PHE A 160 4.09 0.96 5.67
C PHE A 160 4.37 2.24 4.88
N ASP A 161 3.38 3.12 4.75
CA ASP A 161 3.56 4.42 4.13
C ASP A 161 4.19 5.45 5.06
N GLY A 162 4.67 6.58 4.56
CA GLY A 162 5.04 7.71 5.42
C GLY A 162 6.31 7.52 6.24
N CYS A 163 7.21 6.63 5.81
CA CYS A 163 8.54 6.45 6.41
C CYS A 163 9.53 7.51 5.89
N PHE A 164 9.10 8.77 5.80
CA PHE A 164 9.89 9.87 5.22
C PHE A 164 10.87 10.47 6.23
N GLU A 165 12.05 10.91 5.76
CA GLU A 165 13.09 11.54 6.60
C GLU A 165 12.57 12.73 7.40
N GLN A 166 11.59 13.47 6.87
CA GLN A 166 10.93 14.58 7.55
C GLN A 166 10.15 14.19 8.82
N PHE A 167 9.82 12.90 8.98
CA PHE A 167 9.16 12.35 10.16
C PHE A 167 10.14 11.59 11.04
N HIS A 168 11.00 10.76 10.45
CA HIS A 168 11.88 9.90 11.24
C HIS A 168 13.22 10.50 11.63
N HIS A 169 13.74 11.48 10.88
CA HIS A 169 15.00 12.18 11.16
C HIS A 169 16.20 11.24 11.46
N GLY A 170 16.25 10.08 10.78
CA GLY A 170 17.18 9.00 11.09
C GLY A 170 17.12 8.37 12.49
N ARG A 171 16.07 8.59 13.29
CA ARG A 171 16.00 8.16 14.71
C ARG A 171 15.05 7.02 15.02
N TRP A 172 14.19 6.63 14.08
CA TRP A 172 13.21 5.57 14.33
C TRP A 172 13.88 4.20 14.42
N ASP A 173 13.42 3.39 15.37
CA ASP A 173 13.95 2.04 15.59
C ASP A 173 13.22 1.04 14.68
N TRP A 174 13.72 0.89 13.46
CA TRP A 174 13.12 0.00 12.47
C TRP A 174 13.10 -1.47 12.91
N MET A 175 14.05 -1.93 13.73
CA MET A 175 14.01 -3.29 14.26
C MET A 175 12.79 -3.50 15.16
N ARG A 176 12.46 -2.51 15.99
CA ARG A 176 11.27 -2.54 16.85
C ARG A 176 9.97 -2.51 16.03
N TRP A 177 9.94 -1.75 14.93
CA TRP A 177 8.83 -1.74 13.98
C TRP A 177 8.62 -3.12 13.35
N LEU A 178 9.67 -3.71 12.80
CA LEU A 178 9.61 -5.05 12.19
C LEU A 178 9.20 -6.12 13.22
N ALA A 179 9.68 -6.04 14.46
CA ALA A 179 9.31 -6.96 15.52
C ALA A 179 7.80 -6.89 15.86
N ALA A 180 7.23 -5.68 15.90
CA ALA A 180 5.79 -5.49 16.12
C ALA A 180 4.97 -6.01 14.94
N ALA A 181 5.38 -5.68 13.71
CA ALA A 181 4.72 -6.09 12.47
C ALA A 181 4.71 -7.63 12.29
N LYS A 182 5.78 -8.31 12.69
CA LYS A 182 5.93 -9.76 12.56
C LYS A 182 5.50 -10.55 13.81
N ARG A 183 4.86 -9.91 14.79
CA ARG A 183 4.52 -10.56 16.06
C ARG A 183 3.54 -11.72 15.92
N GLY A 184 2.50 -11.57 15.11
CA GLY A 184 1.53 -12.64 14.85
C GLY A 184 1.96 -13.61 13.76
N ASN A 185 2.80 -13.18 12.81
CA ASN A 185 3.40 -14.03 11.78
C ASN A 185 4.89 -13.66 11.59
N PRO A 186 5.81 -14.45 12.16
CA PRO A 186 7.25 -14.24 12.00
C PRO A 186 7.76 -14.32 10.56
N SER A 187 6.98 -14.93 9.65
CA SER A 187 7.31 -15.07 8.23
C SER A 187 6.78 -13.91 7.37
N ALA A 188 6.00 -12.98 7.95
CA ALA A 188 5.50 -11.83 7.22
C ALA A 188 6.66 -10.96 6.73
N ILE A 189 6.56 -10.47 5.49
CA ILE A 189 7.54 -9.56 4.89
C ILE A 189 7.18 -8.09 5.14
N VAL A 190 8.14 -7.18 5.21
CA VAL A 190 7.89 -5.76 5.51
C VAL A 190 8.57 -4.85 4.48
N ALA A 191 7.83 -3.84 4.03
CA ALA A 191 8.32 -2.67 3.29
C ALA A 191 8.00 -1.37 4.06
N LEU A 192 8.91 -0.41 3.99
CA LEU A 192 8.89 0.91 4.60
C LEU A 192 9.04 1.96 3.48
N ASN A 193 7.94 2.63 3.16
CA ASN A 193 7.92 3.57 2.04
C ASN A 193 8.39 4.96 2.46
N ASP A 194 9.49 5.41 1.87
CA ASP A 194 10.06 6.74 2.01
C ASP A 194 9.80 7.62 0.76
N GLY A 195 8.86 7.20 -0.09
CA GLY A 195 8.57 7.79 -1.40
C GLY A 195 9.29 7.05 -2.52
N ALA A 196 10.26 6.20 -2.19
CA ALA A 196 10.87 5.23 -3.08
C ALA A 196 11.22 5.84 -4.45
N PHE A 197 10.76 5.23 -5.54
CA PHE A 197 11.17 5.64 -6.87
C PHE A 197 10.64 7.01 -7.22
N CYS A 198 9.45 7.42 -6.77
CA CYS A 198 8.81 8.66 -7.20
C CYS A 198 9.52 9.94 -6.74
N VAL A 199 10.45 9.84 -5.80
CA VAL A 199 11.33 10.94 -5.32
C VAL A 199 12.82 10.70 -5.60
N GLY A 200 13.16 9.63 -6.33
CA GLY A 200 14.54 9.30 -6.69
C GLY A 200 15.27 8.42 -5.66
N ASN A 201 14.58 7.90 -4.65
CA ASN A 201 15.12 6.97 -3.68
C ASN A 201 15.12 5.55 -4.27
N ILE A 202 16.21 5.20 -4.95
CA ILE A 202 16.38 3.87 -5.55
C ILE A 202 16.75 2.81 -4.51
N LYS A 203 17.45 3.22 -3.46
CA LYS A 203 17.88 2.32 -2.38
C LYS A 203 16.76 2.14 -1.36
N PRO A 204 16.66 0.95 -0.74
CA PRO A 204 15.76 0.77 0.39
C PRO A 204 16.12 1.74 1.53
N LEU A 205 15.11 2.11 2.32
CA LEU A 205 15.30 2.96 3.49
C LEU A 205 16.25 2.30 4.49
N THR A 206 16.16 0.97 4.62
CA THR A 206 17.07 0.16 5.44
C THR A 206 17.17 -1.27 4.90
N PRO A 207 18.35 -1.92 4.97
CA PRO A 207 18.49 -3.33 4.59
C PRO A 207 17.75 -4.31 5.52
N LEU A 208 17.07 -3.80 6.56
CA LEU A 208 16.21 -4.61 7.43
C LEU A 208 14.89 -4.98 6.75
N GLU A 209 14.42 -4.19 5.78
CA GLU A 209 13.21 -4.47 5.02
C GLU A 209 13.36 -5.75 4.21
N ASP A 210 12.26 -6.50 4.01
CA ASP A 210 12.30 -7.73 3.22
C ASP A 210 12.07 -7.44 1.73
N TYR A 211 11.34 -6.37 1.41
CA TYR A 211 11.11 -5.95 0.02
C TYR A 211 10.99 -4.43 -0.07
N HIS A 212 11.34 -3.88 -1.22
CA HIS A 212 11.33 -2.44 -1.45
C HIS A 212 9.88 -1.93 -1.60
N ALA A 213 9.52 -0.82 -0.97
CA ALA A 213 8.17 -0.27 -1.08
C ALA A 213 7.78 0.03 -2.53
N GLY A 214 8.70 0.65 -3.27
CA GLY A 214 8.66 0.71 -4.73
C GLY A 214 7.60 1.64 -5.30
N GLU A 215 7.16 2.64 -4.54
CA GLU A 215 6.16 3.60 -5.00
C GLU A 215 6.58 4.31 -6.29
N ILE A 216 5.66 4.32 -7.26
CA ILE A 216 5.78 4.99 -8.55
C ILE A 216 4.59 5.95 -8.69
N HIS A 217 4.83 7.17 -9.19
CA HIS A 217 3.74 8.08 -9.56
C HIS A 217 3.27 7.90 -11.00
N LEU A 218 4.19 7.64 -11.92
CA LEU A 218 3.88 7.36 -13.32
C LEU A 218 5.03 6.63 -14.02
N LEU A 219 4.69 5.89 -15.07
CA LEU A 219 5.62 5.50 -16.12
C LEU A 219 5.69 6.59 -17.20
N GLU A 220 6.79 6.57 -17.95
CA GLU A 220 6.88 7.24 -19.25
C GLU A 220 7.78 6.42 -20.19
N ASP A 221 7.24 6.10 -21.37
CA ASP A 221 7.89 5.29 -22.39
C ASP A 221 8.39 3.95 -21.81
N GLY A 222 7.55 3.29 -21.00
CA GLY A 222 7.85 1.99 -20.38
C GLY A 222 8.95 2.02 -19.30
N ARG A 223 9.24 3.21 -18.72
CA ARG A 223 10.25 3.38 -17.68
C ARG A 223 9.67 4.11 -16.47
N ILE A 224 10.20 3.80 -15.29
CA ILE A 224 9.78 4.42 -14.03
C ILE A 224 10.27 5.87 -14.01
N ARG A 225 9.36 6.82 -13.80
CA ARG A 225 9.74 8.21 -13.53
C ARG A 225 10.20 8.35 -12.09
N THR A 226 11.39 8.93 -11.92
CA THR A 226 12.03 9.08 -10.61
C THR A 226 12.12 10.51 -10.10
N ASP A 227 11.62 11.46 -10.88
CA ASP A 227 11.47 12.83 -10.45
C ASP A 227 10.07 13.07 -9.89
N PHE A 228 10.01 13.67 -8.71
CA PHE A 228 8.75 14.06 -8.11
C PHE A 228 8.10 15.17 -8.94
N VAL A 229 6.89 14.91 -9.41
CA VAL A 229 6.05 15.89 -10.12
C VAL A 229 5.34 16.78 -9.11
N GLY A 230 5.69 18.07 -9.11
CA GLY A 230 5.16 19.06 -8.17
C GLY A 230 4.01 19.89 -8.71
N GLU A 231 3.59 20.85 -7.90
CA GLU A 231 2.59 21.86 -8.27
C GLU A 231 3.02 22.63 -9.54
N GLY A 232 2.06 22.92 -10.40
CA GLY A 232 2.30 23.61 -11.67
C GLY A 232 2.73 22.69 -12.83
N ALA A 233 2.77 21.38 -12.61
CA ALA A 233 2.96 20.41 -13.70
C ALA A 233 1.88 20.57 -14.77
N THR A 234 2.31 20.48 -16.03
CA THR A 234 1.42 20.56 -17.20
C THR A 234 1.58 19.31 -18.06
N MET A 235 0.51 18.96 -18.77
CA MET A 235 0.58 17.96 -19.83
C MET A 235 1.09 18.61 -21.10
N THR A 236 2.19 18.10 -21.66
CA THR A 236 2.73 18.54 -22.94
C THR A 236 1.91 17.96 -24.10
N PRO A 237 2.02 18.53 -25.32
CA PRO A 237 1.25 18.05 -26.48
C PRO A 237 1.47 16.58 -26.86
N ASP A 238 2.62 16.02 -26.51
CA ASP A 238 2.96 14.60 -26.66
C ASP A 238 2.46 13.73 -25.49
N GLY A 239 1.62 14.27 -24.60
CA GLY A 239 0.97 13.53 -23.52
C GLY A 239 1.88 13.28 -22.31
N LYS A 240 2.96 14.04 -22.16
CA LYS A 240 3.92 13.85 -21.05
C LYS A 240 3.71 14.88 -19.95
N VAL A 241 3.85 14.45 -18.70
CA VAL A 241 3.71 15.34 -17.54
C VAL A 241 5.06 16.01 -17.22
N ARG A 242 5.06 17.35 -17.16
CA ARG A 242 6.27 18.16 -16.97
C ARG A 242 6.05 19.33 -16.02
N ASP A 243 6.93 19.42 -15.04
CA ASP A 243 7.29 20.62 -14.25
C ASP A 243 8.82 20.86 -14.29
N LYS A 244 9.60 19.80 -14.53
CA LYS A 244 11.05 19.79 -14.70
C LYS A 244 11.50 18.71 -15.70
N THR A 245 12.82 18.52 -15.80
CA THR A 245 13.41 17.43 -16.57
C THR A 245 13.14 16.08 -15.92
N ALA A 246 12.55 15.16 -16.68
CA ALA A 246 12.27 13.80 -16.27
C ALA A 246 13.55 12.99 -16.00
N THR A 247 13.52 12.16 -14.96
CA THR A 247 14.55 11.16 -14.67
C THR A 247 13.93 9.77 -14.65
N PHE A 248 14.73 8.76 -14.98
CA PHE A 248 14.22 7.42 -15.26
C PHE A 248 15.03 6.34 -14.58
N TYR A 249 14.34 5.26 -14.22
CA TYR A 249 14.94 4.06 -13.66
C TYR A 249 14.27 2.80 -14.20
N MET A 250 15.07 1.73 -14.32
CA MET A 250 14.62 0.35 -14.50
C MET A 250 15.57 -0.56 -13.70
N PRO A 251 15.05 -1.61 -13.05
CA PRO A 251 15.89 -2.54 -12.30
C PRO A 251 16.79 -3.36 -13.25
N ASP A 252 17.99 -3.66 -12.79
CA ASP A 252 18.96 -4.55 -13.46
C ASP A 252 19.13 -5.90 -12.74
N GLY A 253 18.48 -6.07 -11.59
CA GLY A 253 18.56 -7.29 -10.79
C GLY A 253 17.41 -7.43 -9.78
N ARG A 254 17.34 -8.62 -9.18
CA ARG A 254 16.30 -9.01 -8.23
C ARG A 254 16.39 -8.28 -6.90
N PHE A 255 17.59 -7.87 -6.50
CA PHE A 255 17.86 -7.31 -5.18
C PHE A 255 18.53 -5.95 -5.27
N ILE A 256 18.15 -5.03 -4.38
CA ILE A 256 18.89 -3.79 -4.09
C ILE A 256 19.38 -3.87 -2.66
N ASP A 257 20.70 -3.87 -2.44
CA ASP A 257 21.32 -3.96 -1.12
C ASP A 257 20.78 -5.14 -0.26
N GLY A 258 20.44 -6.26 -0.93
CA GLY A 258 19.92 -7.48 -0.31
C GLY A 258 18.40 -7.54 -0.13
N VAL A 259 17.69 -6.44 -0.39
CA VAL A 259 16.23 -6.31 -0.29
C VAL A 259 15.58 -6.71 -1.62
N GLN A 260 14.49 -7.48 -1.59
CA GLN A 260 13.76 -7.88 -2.81
C GLN A 260 13.23 -6.63 -3.54
N TRP A 261 13.63 -6.45 -4.80
CA TRP A 261 13.12 -5.38 -5.64
C TRP A 261 11.63 -5.57 -5.88
N HIS A 262 10.86 -4.51 -5.64
CA HIS A 262 9.43 -4.46 -5.87
C HIS A 262 9.04 -3.07 -6.36
N ALA A 263 8.00 -3.00 -7.19
CA ALA A 263 7.38 -1.78 -7.66
C ALA A 263 5.87 -1.78 -7.39
N LEU A 264 5.34 -0.61 -7.02
CA LEU A 264 3.92 -0.33 -6.84
C LEU A 264 3.51 0.80 -7.78
N LEU A 265 2.72 0.47 -8.80
CA LEU A 265 2.29 1.40 -9.86
C LEU A 265 0.78 1.68 -9.77
N PRO A 266 0.32 2.95 -9.73
CA PRO A 266 -1.09 3.27 -9.93
C PRO A 266 -1.49 3.14 -11.40
N LEU A 267 -2.64 2.51 -11.65
CA LEU A 267 -3.28 2.35 -12.95
C LEU A 267 -4.71 2.88 -12.87
N ASP A 268 -5.09 3.78 -13.76
CA ASP A 268 -6.41 4.45 -13.78
C ASP A 268 -6.75 5.22 -12.49
N CYS A 269 -5.74 5.51 -11.67
CA CYS A 269 -5.79 6.40 -10.51
C CYS A 269 -4.46 7.18 -10.41
N SER A 270 -4.28 7.94 -9.34
CA SER A 270 -3.02 8.60 -9.03
C SER A 270 -2.77 8.62 -7.52
N PHE A 271 -1.51 8.45 -7.12
CA PHE A 271 -1.05 8.70 -5.75
C PHE A 271 -0.68 10.17 -5.53
N ASN A 272 -0.35 10.88 -6.60
CA ASN A 272 0.06 12.28 -6.54
C ASN A 272 -1.03 13.18 -7.13
N PRO A 273 -1.62 14.12 -6.38
CA PRO A 273 -2.67 15.00 -6.87
C PRO A 273 -2.23 15.92 -8.02
N HIS A 274 -0.92 16.11 -8.23
CA HIS A 274 -0.36 16.88 -9.35
C HIS A 274 -0.08 16.03 -10.59
N VAL A 275 -0.22 14.71 -10.49
CA VAL A 275 -0.18 13.79 -11.64
C VAL A 275 -1.62 13.45 -12.00
N PRO A 276 -2.06 13.75 -13.24
CA PRO A 276 -3.40 13.34 -13.67
C PRO A 276 -3.53 11.82 -13.61
N THR A 277 -4.76 11.32 -13.53
CA THR A 277 -5.00 9.88 -13.64
C THR A 277 -4.33 9.32 -14.90
N MET A 278 -3.40 8.40 -14.71
CA MET A 278 -2.66 7.78 -15.81
C MET A 278 -3.31 6.45 -16.20
N SER A 279 -3.47 6.27 -17.50
CA SER A 279 -3.78 4.97 -18.11
C SER A 279 -2.62 4.61 -19.03
N TYR A 280 -2.29 3.32 -19.10
CA TYR A 280 -1.23 2.81 -19.96
C TYR A 280 -1.84 1.92 -21.03
N ALA A 281 -1.26 1.95 -22.23
CA ALA A 281 -1.56 0.94 -23.22
C ALA A 281 -0.98 -0.41 -22.77
N ASP A 282 -1.57 -1.50 -23.27
CA ASP A 282 -1.14 -2.87 -22.91
C ASP A 282 0.34 -3.10 -23.24
N ASP A 283 0.81 -2.62 -24.39
CA ASP A 283 2.22 -2.76 -24.79
C ASP A 283 3.18 -2.06 -23.82
N GLU A 284 2.85 -0.85 -23.35
CA GLU A 284 3.68 -0.14 -22.37
C GLU A 284 3.68 -0.86 -21.02
N LEU A 285 2.50 -1.14 -20.47
CA LEU A 285 2.37 -1.73 -19.13
C LEU A 285 2.95 -3.15 -19.08
N PHE A 286 2.64 -3.97 -20.09
CA PHE A 286 2.98 -5.40 -20.07
C PHE A 286 4.47 -5.60 -20.31
N VAL A 287 5.06 -4.85 -21.25
CA VAL A 287 6.50 -4.91 -21.50
C VAL A 287 7.29 -4.39 -20.30
N TRP A 288 6.81 -3.33 -19.63
CA TRP A 288 7.44 -2.84 -18.40
C TRP A 288 7.39 -3.90 -17.29
N ALA A 289 6.21 -4.48 -17.03
CA ALA A 289 6.05 -5.50 -15.99
C ALA A 289 6.91 -6.74 -16.28
N ALA A 290 6.93 -7.22 -17.52
CA ALA A 290 7.77 -8.35 -17.93
C ALA A 290 9.27 -8.04 -17.81
N ALA A 291 9.70 -6.82 -18.15
CA ALA A 291 11.09 -6.40 -17.95
C ALA A 291 11.48 -6.44 -16.46
N CYS A 292 10.61 -5.99 -15.56
CA CYS A 292 10.82 -6.09 -14.12
C CYS A 292 10.85 -7.55 -13.64
N LYS A 293 9.93 -8.41 -14.10
CA LYS A 293 9.90 -9.84 -13.78
C LYS A 293 11.14 -10.58 -14.29
N LYS A 294 11.64 -10.24 -15.47
CA LYS A 294 12.82 -10.85 -16.10
C LYS A 294 14.10 -10.72 -15.27
N VAL A 295 14.25 -9.61 -14.55
CA VAL A 295 15.38 -9.42 -13.62
C VAL A 295 15.12 -10.00 -12.23
N GLY A 296 13.96 -10.63 -12.03
CA GLY A 296 13.52 -11.24 -10.79
C GLY A 296 12.79 -10.30 -9.83
N GLY A 297 12.38 -9.13 -10.29
CA GLY A 297 11.56 -8.19 -9.53
C GLY A 297 10.14 -8.69 -9.25
N ALA A 298 9.44 -7.99 -8.36
CA ALA A 298 8.01 -8.15 -8.11
C ALA A 298 7.26 -6.87 -8.50
N VAL A 299 6.01 -6.99 -8.95
CA VAL A 299 5.20 -5.86 -9.40
C VAL A 299 3.82 -5.95 -8.78
N THR A 300 3.38 -4.86 -8.16
CA THR A 300 2.00 -4.67 -7.70
C THR A 300 1.37 -3.51 -8.46
N ILE A 301 0.14 -3.69 -8.93
CA ILE A 301 -0.63 -2.64 -9.60
C ILE A 301 -1.77 -2.18 -8.69
N ASN A 302 -1.78 -0.90 -8.36
CA ASN A 302 -2.89 -0.28 -7.66
C ASN A 302 -3.95 0.17 -8.66
N VAL A 303 -5.22 -0.13 -8.38
CA VAL A 303 -6.36 0.29 -9.21
C VAL A 303 -7.40 1.06 -8.37
N PRO A 304 -8.33 1.80 -9.01
CA PRO A 304 -9.43 2.43 -8.29
C PRO A 304 -10.33 1.39 -7.63
N ILE A 305 -10.93 1.77 -6.51
CA ILE A 305 -11.99 1.03 -5.85
C ILE A 305 -13.08 2.01 -5.41
N ASP A 306 -14.34 1.63 -5.60
CA ASP A 306 -15.46 2.40 -5.04
C ASP A 306 -15.52 2.17 -3.52
N THR A 307 -15.36 3.25 -2.77
CA THR A 307 -15.40 3.22 -1.30
C THR A 307 -16.77 2.82 -0.74
N ALA A 308 -17.84 2.97 -1.51
CA ALA A 308 -19.20 2.67 -1.04
C ALA A 308 -19.49 1.17 -0.96
N ASP A 309 -18.95 0.38 -1.89
CA ASP A 309 -19.34 -1.03 -2.05
C ASP A 309 -18.20 -1.97 -2.48
N GLY A 310 -16.97 -1.46 -2.61
CA GLY A 310 -15.80 -2.25 -2.94
C GLY A 310 -15.64 -2.59 -4.42
N TRP A 311 -16.45 -2.00 -5.31
CA TRP A 311 -16.38 -2.29 -6.74
C TRP A 311 -15.09 -1.78 -7.38
N ILE A 312 -14.37 -2.65 -8.09
CA ILE A 312 -13.25 -2.26 -8.95
C ILE A 312 -13.77 -2.07 -10.40
N PRO A 313 -13.39 -0.98 -11.10
CA PRO A 313 -13.80 -0.76 -12.49
C PRO A 313 -13.41 -1.88 -13.47
N GLU A 314 -14.35 -2.26 -14.34
CA GLU A 314 -14.14 -3.34 -15.34
C GLU A 314 -12.96 -3.05 -16.28
N LYS A 315 -12.74 -1.78 -16.65
CA LYS A 315 -11.64 -1.36 -17.51
C LYS A 315 -10.29 -1.84 -16.95
N SER A 316 -10.03 -1.54 -15.68
CA SER A 316 -8.77 -1.88 -15.01
C SER A 316 -8.67 -3.40 -14.79
N LEU A 317 -9.75 -4.05 -14.34
CA LEU A 317 -9.78 -5.52 -14.16
C LEU A 317 -9.50 -6.29 -15.44
N ALA A 318 -10.12 -5.88 -16.56
CA ALA A 318 -9.94 -6.54 -17.84
C ALA A 318 -8.50 -6.37 -18.34
N GLN A 319 -7.86 -5.23 -18.09
CA GLN A 319 -6.45 -5.02 -18.43
C GLN A 319 -5.53 -5.87 -17.55
N LEU A 320 -5.79 -5.97 -16.25
CA LEU A 320 -5.03 -6.82 -15.34
C LEU A 320 -5.16 -8.31 -15.66
N ALA A 321 -6.33 -8.78 -16.10
CA ALA A 321 -6.48 -10.16 -16.59
C ALA A 321 -5.62 -10.43 -17.83
N ARG A 322 -5.58 -9.48 -18.78
CA ARG A 322 -4.69 -9.60 -19.96
C ARG A 322 -3.21 -9.50 -19.59
N LEU A 323 -2.85 -8.71 -18.58
CA LEU A 323 -1.50 -8.68 -18.04
C LEU A 323 -1.11 -10.06 -17.47
N ALA A 324 -2.02 -10.71 -16.74
CA ALA A 324 -1.79 -12.05 -16.21
C ALA A 324 -1.53 -13.07 -17.34
N ASP A 325 -2.36 -13.05 -18.39
CA ASP A 325 -2.19 -13.90 -19.57
C ASP A 325 -0.83 -13.65 -20.24
N PHE A 326 -0.45 -12.37 -20.40
CA PHE A 326 0.84 -11.98 -20.99
C PHE A 326 2.03 -12.52 -20.18
N LEU A 327 2.02 -12.33 -18.85
CA LEU A 327 3.11 -12.74 -17.97
C LEU A 327 3.22 -14.26 -17.78
N THR A 328 2.21 -15.04 -18.16
CA THR A 328 2.21 -16.51 -18.03
C THR A 328 2.83 -17.20 -19.25
N VAL A 329 2.87 -16.53 -20.40
CA VAL A 329 3.29 -17.11 -21.68
C VAL A 329 4.78 -16.86 -21.98
N ASP A 330 5.39 -15.86 -21.33
CA ASP A 330 6.81 -15.48 -21.46
C ASP A 330 7.71 -16.07 -20.35
#